data_AF-B9LV75-F1
#
_entry.id   AF-B9LV75-F1
#
_cell.length_a   1.000
_cell.length_b   1.000
_cell.length_c   1.000
_cell.angle_alpha   90.00
_cell.angle_beta   90.00
_cell.angle_gamma   90.00
#
_symmetry.space_group_name_H-M   'P 1'
#
loop_
_entity.id
_entity.type
_entity.pdbx_description
1 polymer ?
#
loop_
_entity_poly.entity_id
_entity_poly.type
_entity_poly.pdbx_seq_one_letter_code
_entity_poly.pdbx_strand_id
1 'polypeptide(L)'
;MLIATAVLLCGLVAGTIAAQLYGLRLGGVLIVPLVAVYLLRSFGTFPVFVLSTVAAYASISYIKTRLPLYGRQLFVLSIFIGALVPVTIVELLVAGVGAETAITDVEFLGSVLPGIAAYNFHRLDTEQRVLDGVVSLAVLLFLVVVGIGLTFLVGLSPLAGTLPPLLLAPESDIALAFGLTVDRPPLPVITSNSLSLVLVLAGMAIAELVRFRYQLRVAGIIVVPLVVLITFRNGMLLPVWMLATVGAYGSIQLVHWWTLLYGRVLLAFGIIVSILTTVSLVSVVPVIHGVLPFFVGLLGGVTAYNIHVVPPRERPATIAVIAGTLVTVGFIARLLVTPPPTGLLTEVTVQQLQLGAVIVLLALAVLANLERIEPPQSVSNPTEPMDHCQAGEEVTD
;
A
#
# COMPACT_ATOMS: atom_id res chain seq x y z
N MET A 1 -19.02 3.49 0.03
CA MET A 1 -18.02 2.68 -0.69
C MET A 1 -18.24 2.71 -2.20
N LEU A 2 -19.50 2.59 -2.68
CA LEU A 2 -19.86 2.58 -4.11
C LEU A 2 -19.20 3.69 -4.95
N ILE A 3 -19.37 4.96 -4.56
CA ILE A 3 -18.81 6.12 -5.28
C ILE A 3 -17.27 6.02 -5.37
N ALA A 4 -16.60 5.77 -4.24
CA ALA A 4 -15.15 5.65 -4.19
C ALA A 4 -14.63 4.48 -5.04
N THR A 5 -15.34 3.34 -5.05
CA THR A 5 -15.01 2.22 -5.93
C THR A 5 -15.15 2.63 -7.39
N ALA A 6 -16.24 3.28 -7.78
CA ALA A 6 -16.44 3.73 -9.17
C ALA A 6 -15.36 4.73 -9.62
N VAL A 7 -15.00 5.69 -8.76
CA VAL A 7 -13.90 6.64 -9.02
C VAL A 7 -12.56 5.91 -9.14
N LEU A 8 -12.27 4.98 -8.23
CA LEU A 8 -11.06 4.16 -8.28
C LEU A 8 -11.00 3.34 -9.57
N LEU A 9 -12.08 2.65 -9.94
CA LEU A 9 -12.15 1.85 -11.17
C LEU A 9 -11.93 2.71 -12.41
N CYS A 10 -12.60 3.87 -12.52
CA CYS A 10 -12.39 4.81 -13.62
C CYS A 10 -10.93 5.25 -13.70
N GLY A 11 -10.31 5.60 -12.57
CA GLY A 11 -8.91 6.05 -12.55
C GLY A 11 -7.91 4.93 -12.81
N LEU A 12 -8.17 3.69 -12.38
CA LEU A 12 -7.35 2.53 -12.73
C LEU A 12 -7.40 2.27 -14.24
N VAL A 13 -8.59 2.35 -14.86
CA VAL A 13 -8.75 2.18 -16.31
C VAL A 13 -8.09 3.33 -17.08
N ALA A 14 -8.30 4.58 -16.67
CA ALA A 14 -7.61 5.72 -17.27
C ALA A 14 -6.08 5.57 -17.15
N GLY A 15 -5.61 5.08 -15.99
CA GLY A 15 -4.21 4.84 -15.73
C GLY A 15 -3.60 3.73 -16.59
N THR A 16 -4.32 2.63 -16.81
CA THR A 16 -3.86 1.57 -17.71
C THR A 16 -3.86 2.01 -19.17
N ILE A 17 -4.88 2.75 -19.62
CA ILE A 17 -4.94 3.32 -20.97
C ILE A 17 -3.76 4.28 -21.19
N ALA A 18 -3.52 5.20 -20.25
CA ALA A 18 -2.41 6.15 -20.35
C ALA A 18 -1.04 5.45 -20.38
N ALA A 19 -0.87 4.43 -19.55
CA ALA A 19 0.36 3.66 -19.49
C ALA A 19 0.62 2.82 -20.76
N GLN A 20 -0.42 2.28 -21.38
CA GLN A 20 -0.30 1.45 -22.58
C GLN A 20 -0.17 2.27 -23.86
N LEU A 21 -0.96 3.34 -24.01
CA LEU A 21 -0.99 4.13 -25.24
C LEU A 21 0.10 5.20 -25.29
N TYR A 22 0.47 5.79 -24.16
CA TYR A 22 1.37 6.94 -24.12
C TYR A 22 2.66 6.68 -23.32
N GLY A 23 2.85 5.48 -22.76
CA GLY A 23 4.01 5.15 -21.95
C GLY A 23 4.12 5.91 -20.61
N LEU A 24 3.07 6.65 -20.24
CA LEU A 24 3.02 7.46 -19.02
C LEU A 24 2.94 6.58 -17.77
N ARG A 25 3.47 7.08 -16.65
CA ARG A 25 3.44 6.35 -15.37
C ARG A 25 2.32 6.84 -14.46
N LEU A 26 1.90 8.10 -14.64
CA LEU A 26 0.92 8.83 -13.86
C LEU A 26 1.16 8.74 -12.35
N GLY A 27 2.43 8.90 -11.95
CA GLY A 27 2.85 8.70 -10.56
C GLY A 27 2.58 7.28 -10.02
N GLY A 28 2.25 6.30 -10.87
CA GLY A 28 1.77 4.97 -10.50
C GLY A 28 0.25 4.87 -10.63
N VAL A 29 -0.25 3.77 -11.20
CA VAL A 29 -1.67 3.57 -11.55
C VAL A 29 -2.64 3.75 -10.36
N LEU A 30 -2.14 3.69 -9.12
CA LEU A 30 -2.93 3.85 -7.91
C LEU A 30 -2.99 5.27 -7.34
N ILE A 31 -1.99 6.11 -7.59
CA ILE A 31 -1.88 7.38 -6.84
C ILE A 31 -2.99 8.32 -7.23
N VAL A 32 -3.13 8.61 -8.53
CA VAL A 32 -4.13 9.55 -9.04
C VAL A 32 -5.56 9.19 -8.58
N PRO A 33 -6.07 7.95 -8.76
CA PRO A 33 -7.40 7.61 -8.27
C PRO A 33 -7.54 7.68 -6.75
N LEU A 34 -6.53 7.28 -5.99
CA LEU A 34 -6.60 7.38 -4.53
C LEU A 34 -6.63 8.83 -4.06
N VAL A 35 -5.79 9.69 -4.62
CA VAL A 35 -5.78 11.13 -4.33
C VAL A 35 -7.13 11.75 -4.66
N ALA A 36 -7.79 11.32 -5.75
CA ALA A 36 -9.15 11.78 -6.07
C ALA A 36 -10.15 11.40 -4.97
N VAL A 37 -10.12 10.15 -4.50
CA VAL A 37 -10.99 9.69 -3.40
C VAL A 37 -10.69 10.44 -2.10
N TYR A 38 -9.41 10.68 -1.79
CA TYR A 38 -8.99 11.43 -0.61
C TYR A 38 -9.42 12.89 -0.66
N LEU A 39 -9.22 13.55 -1.80
CA LEU A 39 -9.63 14.94 -2.02
C LEU A 39 -11.15 15.10 -1.90
N LEU A 40 -11.93 14.16 -2.44
CA LEU A 40 -13.40 14.18 -2.27
C LEU A 40 -13.82 13.95 -0.82
N ARG A 41 -13.05 13.15 -0.07
CA ARG A 41 -13.33 12.90 1.34
C ARG A 41 -12.96 14.10 2.22
N SER A 42 -11.80 14.70 2.03
CA SER A 42 -11.32 15.84 2.80
C SER A 42 -10.54 16.77 1.90
N PHE A 43 -11.03 17.98 1.68
CA PHE A 43 -10.39 18.94 0.79
C PHE A 43 -9.02 19.38 1.33
N GLY A 44 -8.86 19.40 2.65
CA GLY A 44 -7.60 19.71 3.33
C GLY A 44 -6.48 18.72 3.04
N THR A 45 -6.80 17.47 2.68
CA THR A 45 -5.78 16.46 2.36
C THR A 45 -4.97 16.79 1.11
N PHE A 46 -5.52 17.54 0.16
CA PHE A 46 -4.84 17.79 -1.12
C PHE A 46 -3.64 18.74 -0.99
N PRO A 47 -3.76 19.92 -0.35
CA PRO A 47 -2.60 20.75 -0.04
C PRO A 47 -1.52 19.99 0.74
N VAL A 48 -1.91 19.23 1.77
CA VAL A 48 -0.98 18.41 2.56
C VAL A 48 -0.28 17.37 1.69
N PHE A 49 -1.02 16.68 0.81
CA PHE A 49 -0.46 15.71 -0.13
C PHE A 49 0.56 16.35 -1.08
N VAL A 50 0.23 17.51 -1.67
CA VAL A 50 1.13 18.22 -2.60
C VAL A 50 2.40 18.67 -1.88
N LEU A 51 2.26 19.34 -0.73
CA LEU A 51 3.40 19.79 0.08
C LEU A 51 4.27 18.61 0.53
N SER A 52 3.65 17.51 0.97
CA SER A 52 4.36 16.31 1.39
C SER A 52 5.09 15.64 0.23
N THR A 53 4.49 15.63 -0.97
CA THR A 53 5.12 15.07 -2.17
C THR A 53 6.34 15.88 -2.58
N VAL A 54 6.23 17.21 -2.56
CA VAL A 54 7.35 18.12 -2.84
C VAL A 54 8.47 17.95 -1.81
N ALA A 55 8.13 17.94 -0.53
CA ALA A 55 9.11 17.76 0.56
C ALA A 55 9.79 16.38 0.51
N ALA A 56 9.03 15.30 0.24
CA ALA A 56 9.60 13.97 0.02
C ALA A 56 10.51 13.95 -1.22
N TYR A 57 10.10 14.56 -2.33
CA TYR A 57 10.91 14.65 -3.55
C TYR A 57 12.22 15.41 -3.32
N ALA A 58 12.18 16.54 -2.60
CA ALA A 58 13.36 17.31 -2.22
C ALA A 58 14.29 16.50 -1.30
N SER A 59 13.74 15.83 -0.29
CA SER A 59 14.51 14.99 0.63
C SER A 59 15.21 13.83 -0.08
N ILE A 60 14.51 13.15 -0.99
CA ILE A 60 15.08 12.08 -1.82
C ILE A 60 16.18 12.63 -2.73
N SER A 61 15.97 13.82 -3.32
CA SER A 61 16.97 14.47 -4.16
C SER A 61 18.26 14.76 -3.37
N TYR A 62 18.12 15.29 -2.16
CA TYR A 62 19.24 15.57 -1.26
C TYR A 62 19.97 14.29 -0.84
N ILE A 63 19.25 13.21 -0.56
CA ILE A 63 19.87 11.95 -0.15
C ILE A 63 20.63 11.32 -1.32
N LYS A 64 20.07 11.35 -2.55
CA LYS A 64 20.74 10.80 -3.74
C LYS A 64 22.05 11.50 -4.08
N THR A 65 22.21 12.79 -3.75
CA THR A 65 23.48 13.49 -3.97
C THR A 65 24.55 13.13 -2.93
N ARG A 66 24.15 12.54 -1.80
CA ARG A 66 25.06 12.18 -0.69
C ARG A 66 25.31 10.67 -0.55
N LEU A 67 24.34 9.84 -0.91
CA LEU A 67 24.38 8.39 -0.77
C LEU A 67 24.00 7.73 -2.12
N PRO A 68 24.77 6.74 -2.59
CA PRO A 68 24.48 6.03 -3.85
C PRO A 68 23.34 5.01 -3.68
N LEU A 69 22.16 5.49 -3.28
CA LEU A 69 20.96 4.65 -3.11
C LEU A 69 20.15 4.61 -4.41
N TYR A 70 19.93 3.40 -4.92
CA TYR A 70 19.21 3.18 -6.18
C TYR A 70 18.15 2.10 -6.08
N GLY A 71 17.25 2.09 -7.08
CA GLY A 71 16.22 1.08 -7.25
C GLY A 71 15.33 0.95 -6.01
N ARG A 72 15.38 -0.23 -5.38
CA ARG A 72 14.45 -0.57 -4.30
C ARG A 72 14.79 0.07 -2.97
N GLN A 73 16.06 0.26 -2.61
CA GLN A 73 16.42 0.96 -1.37
C GLN A 73 15.88 2.39 -1.39
N LEU A 74 15.98 3.05 -2.55
CA LEU A 74 15.40 4.37 -2.78
C LEU A 74 13.86 4.37 -2.64
N PHE A 75 13.18 3.33 -3.13
CA PHE A 75 11.72 3.18 -2.99
C PHE A 75 11.28 2.98 -1.54
N VAL A 76 12.03 2.21 -0.77
CA VAL A 76 11.72 1.98 0.64
C VAL A 76 11.91 3.29 1.40
N LEU A 77 13.06 3.94 1.22
CA LEU A 77 13.36 5.23 1.82
C LEU A 77 12.33 6.29 1.46
N SER A 78 11.88 6.34 0.19
CA SER A 78 10.85 7.29 -0.22
C SER A 78 9.52 7.05 0.48
N ILE A 79 9.13 5.79 0.73
CA ILE A 79 7.93 5.49 1.50
C ILE A 79 8.11 5.91 2.96
N PHE A 80 9.27 5.62 3.58
CA PHE A 80 9.57 6.04 4.95
C PHE A 80 9.47 7.56 5.11
N ILE A 81 10.14 8.31 4.24
CA ILE A 81 10.07 9.79 4.21
C ILE A 81 8.64 10.23 3.93
N GLY A 82 7.99 9.62 2.94
CA GLY A 82 6.61 9.89 2.57
C GLY A 82 5.65 9.75 3.73
N ALA A 83 5.77 8.71 4.55
CA ALA A 83 4.93 8.48 5.72
C ALA A 83 5.22 9.46 6.87
N LEU A 84 6.49 9.84 7.06
CA LEU A 84 6.90 10.73 8.15
C LEU A 84 6.54 12.20 7.87
N VAL A 85 6.75 12.66 6.64
CA VAL A 85 6.61 14.08 6.26
C VAL A 85 5.21 14.65 6.54
N PRO A 86 4.09 14.04 6.11
CA PRO A 86 2.75 14.53 6.41
C PRO A 86 2.50 14.68 7.90
N VAL A 87 2.93 13.70 8.70
CA VAL A 87 2.77 13.74 10.17
C VAL A 87 3.55 14.91 10.76
N THR A 88 4.80 15.11 10.35
CA THR A 88 5.60 16.25 10.81
C THR A 88 5.03 17.59 10.38
N ILE A 89 4.52 17.71 9.14
CA ILE A 89 3.90 18.94 8.63
C ILE A 89 2.66 19.28 9.46
N VAL A 90 1.82 18.29 9.76
CA VAL A 90 0.61 18.43 10.56
C VAL A 90 0.95 18.84 11.99
N GLU A 91 1.89 18.16 12.64
CA GLU A 91 2.32 18.51 14.00
C GLU A 91 2.87 19.94 14.07
N LEU A 92 3.64 20.37 13.07
CA LEU A 92 4.14 21.74 12.96
C LEU A 92 3.02 22.78 12.74
N LEU A 93 2.02 22.45 11.91
CA LEU A 93 0.84 23.31 11.69
C LEU A 93 0.02 23.49 12.96
N VAL A 94 -0.22 22.40 13.71
CA VAL A 94 -0.93 22.43 14.99
C VAL A 94 -0.15 23.26 16.01
N ALA A 95 1.15 23.02 16.14
CA ALA A 95 2.00 23.73 17.10
C ALA A 95 2.21 25.22 16.77
N GLY A 96 2.32 25.56 15.47
CA GLY A 96 2.66 26.91 15.03
C GLY A 96 1.46 27.82 14.81
N VAL A 97 0.32 27.28 14.35
CA VAL A 97 -0.86 28.06 13.95
C VAL A 97 -2.03 27.85 14.91
N GLY A 98 -1.93 26.91 15.85
CA GLY A 98 -3.05 26.55 16.73
C GLY A 98 -4.24 25.97 15.97
N ALA A 99 -3.99 25.43 14.77
CA ALA A 99 -5.05 24.84 13.95
C ALA A 99 -5.53 23.55 14.64
N GLU A 100 -6.79 23.54 15.09
CA GLU A 100 -7.48 22.31 15.49
C GLU A 100 -7.82 21.51 14.22
N THR A 101 -6.81 20.91 13.61
CA THR A 101 -7.06 20.05 12.45
C THR A 101 -7.51 18.69 12.97
N ALA A 102 -8.81 18.39 12.82
CA ALA A 102 -9.38 17.06 12.99
C ALA A 102 -8.87 16.12 11.87
N ILE A 103 -7.57 15.85 11.87
CA ILE A 103 -6.95 14.91 10.95
C ILE A 103 -7.26 13.52 11.48
N THR A 104 -8.32 12.97 10.90
CA THR A 104 -8.82 11.63 11.22
C THR A 104 -7.81 10.56 10.77
N ASP A 105 -7.78 9.44 11.49
CA ASP A 105 -6.97 8.23 11.25
C ASP A 105 -6.91 7.74 9.79
N VAL A 106 -7.85 8.18 8.94
CA VAL A 106 -7.94 7.78 7.53
C VAL A 106 -6.89 8.48 6.66
N GLU A 107 -6.42 9.66 7.05
CA GLU A 107 -5.33 10.38 6.37
C GLU A 107 -3.98 9.67 6.56
N PHE A 108 -3.83 8.92 7.64
CA PHE A 108 -2.64 8.14 7.93
C PHE A 108 -2.37 7.05 6.87
N LEU A 109 -3.42 6.44 6.30
CA LEU A 109 -3.24 5.45 5.22
C LEU A 109 -2.80 6.11 3.88
N GLY A 110 -3.15 7.39 3.70
CA GLY A 110 -2.74 8.22 2.58
C GLY A 110 -1.32 8.77 2.71
N SER A 111 -0.75 8.73 3.92
CA SER A 111 0.60 9.26 4.21
C SER A 111 1.71 8.59 3.40
N VAL A 112 1.53 7.35 2.97
CA VAL A 112 2.54 6.65 2.15
C VAL A 112 2.53 7.16 0.69
N LEU A 113 1.41 7.66 0.20
CA LEU A 113 1.22 8.03 -1.21
C LEU A 113 2.18 9.14 -1.67
N PRO A 114 2.42 10.23 -0.91
CA PRO A 114 3.42 11.24 -1.25
C PRO A 114 4.81 10.65 -1.53
N GLY A 115 5.24 9.68 -0.72
CA GLY A 115 6.53 9.01 -0.91
C GLY A 115 6.61 8.21 -2.20
N ILE A 116 5.54 7.46 -2.51
CA ILE A 116 5.46 6.68 -3.77
C ILE A 116 5.44 7.64 -4.96
N ALA A 117 4.69 8.75 -4.88
CA ALA A 117 4.62 9.76 -5.93
C ALA A 117 6.00 10.37 -6.19
N ALA A 118 6.67 10.83 -5.13
CA ALA A 118 8.01 11.41 -5.21
C ALA A 118 9.02 10.44 -5.84
N TYR A 119 9.00 9.16 -5.46
CA TYR A 119 9.84 8.14 -6.08
C TYR A 119 9.53 7.94 -7.57
N ASN A 120 8.26 7.91 -7.95
CA ASN A 120 7.87 7.71 -9.34
C ASN A 120 8.29 8.88 -10.24
N PHE A 121 8.18 10.13 -9.75
CA PHE A 121 8.72 11.30 -10.45
C PHE A 121 10.25 11.23 -10.62
N HIS A 122 10.98 10.76 -9.60
CA HIS A 122 12.44 10.58 -9.68
C HIS A 122 12.91 9.56 -10.73
N ARG A 123 12.03 8.63 -11.14
CA ARG A 123 12.35 7.63 -12.17
C ARG A 123 11.94 8.03 -13.57
N LEU A 124 11.37 9.22 -13.77
CA LEU A 124 11.05 9.76 -15.08
C LEU A 124 12.17 10.67 -15.56
N ASP A 125 12.35 10.75 -16.87
CA ASP A 125 13.21 11.73 -17.51
C ASP A 125 12.61 13.13 -17.34
N THR A 126 13.46 14.16 -17.28
CA THR A 126 13.05 15.53 -16.96
C THR A 126 11.93 16.04 -17.87
N GLU A 127 11.99 15.73 -19.16
CA GLU A 127 10.97 16.12 -20.15
C GLU A 127 9.63 15.40 -19.92
N GLN A 128 9.66 14.11 -19.58
CA GLN A 128 8.47 13.32 -19.31
C GLN A 128 7.81 13.67 -17.98
N ARG A 129 8.56 14.22 -17.00
CA ARG A 129 8.01 14.58 -15.68
C ARG A 129 6.90 15.63 -15.78
N VAL A 130 7.08 16.64 -16.63
CA VAL A 130 6.09 17.71 -16.80
C VAL A 130 4.84 17.15 -17.44
N LEU A 131 4.98 16.39 -18.53
CA LEU A 131 3.85 15.76 -19.20
C LEU A 131 3.09 14.80 -18.28
N ASP A 132 3.81 13.92 -17.57
CA ASP A 132 3.21 12.98 -16.61
C ASP A 132 2.48 13.71 -15.48
N GLY A 133 3.04 14.82 -14.98
CA GLY A 133 2.41 15.68 -13.99
C GLY A 133 1.13 16.36 -14.48
N VAL A 134 1.15 16.95 -15.69
CA VAL A 134 -0.01 17.61 -16.29
C VAL A 134 -1.12 16.60 -16.57
N VAL A 135 -0.81 15.44 -17.16
CA VAL A 135 -1.81 14.40 -17.43
C VAL A 135 -2.34 13.81 -16.12
N SER A 136 -1.49 13.62 -15.11
CA SER A 136 -1.94 13.18 -13.78
C SER A 136 -2.92 14.17 -13.16
N LEU A 137 -2.65 15.46 -13.27
CA LEU A 137 -3.55 16.52 -12.79
C LEU A 137 -4.85 16.54 -13.59
N ALA A 138 -4.80 16.42 -14.91
CA ALA A 138 -6.00 16.36 -15.75
C ALA A 138 -6.89 15.17 -15.40
N VAL A 139 -6.30 13.97 -15.22
CA VAL A 139 -7.03 12.77 -14.81
C VAL A 139 -7.59 12.94 -13.38
N LEU A 140 -6.82 13.53 -12.46
CA LEU A 140 -7.30 13.84 -11.11
C LEU A 140 -8.54 14.73 -11.16
N LEU A 141 -8.48 15.86 -11.88
CA LEU A 141 -9.60 16.80 -12.00
C LEU A 141 -10.83 16.13 -12.64
N PHE A 142 -10.62 15.34 -13.69
CA PHE A 142 -11.69 14.54 -14.29
C PHE A 142 -12.34 13.60 -13.27
N LEU A 143 -11.56 12.85 -12.50
CA LEU A 143 -12.06 11.92 -11.49
C LEU A 143 -12.79 12.64 -10.34
N VAL A 144 -12.35 13.84 -9.96
CA VAL A 144 -13.04 14.68 -8.98
C VAL A 144 -14.41 15.09 -9.51
N VAL A 145 -14.50 15.59 -10.74
CA VAL A 145 -15.78 15.96 -11.37
C VAL A 145 -16.73 14.75 -11.45
N VAL A 146 -16.21 13.60 -11.88
CA VAL A 146 -16.97 12.34 -11.90
C VAL A 146 -17.44 11.96 -10.50
N GLY A 147 -16.56 12.06 -9.49
CA GLY A 147 -16.88 11.76 -8.10
C GLY A 147 -17.93 12.69 -7.49
N ILE A 148 -17.91 13.97 -7.84
CA ILE A 148 -18.96 14.95 -7.47
C ILE A 148 -20.29 14.52 -8.10
N GLY A 149 -20.31 14.25 -9.41
CA GLY A 149 -21.52 13.80 -10.11
C GLY A 149 -22.11 12.50 -9.53
N LEU A 150 -21.24 11.54 -9.21
CA LEU A 150 -21.64 10.28 -8.56
C LEU A 150 -22.15 10.50 -7.12
N THR A 151 -21.60 11.47 -6.39
CA THR A 151 -22.09 11.83 -5.05
C THR A 151 -23.54 12.30 -5.12
N PHE A 152 -23.90 13.15 -6.08
CA PHE A 152 -25.29 13.54 -6.32
C PHE A 152 -26.17 12.35 -6.74
N LEU A 153 -25.73 11.62 -7.77
CA LEU A 153 -26.52 10.52 -8.34
C LEU A 153 -26.83 9.44 -7.30
N VAL A 154 -25.83 9.04 -6.50
CA VAL A 154 -25.96 7.99 -5.50
C VAL A 154 -26.63 8.52 -4.24
N GLY A 155 -26.23 9.70 -3.77
CA GLY A 155 -26.74 10.31 -2.53
C GLY A 155 -28.23 10.63 -2.57
N LEU A 156 -28.77 10.98 -3.75
CA LEU A 156 -30.20 11.22 -3.96
C LEU A 156 -30.99 9.96 -4.31
N SER A 157 -30.34 8.80 -4.40
CA SER A 157 -30.96 7.54 -4.78
C SER A 157 -31.09 6.59 -3.58
N PRO A 158 -31.93 5.54 -3.66
CA PRO A 158 -32.00 4.47 -2.66
C PRO A 158 -30.65 3.73 -2.47
N LEU A 159 -29.68 3.91 -3.37
CA LEU A 159 -28.37 3.27 -3.29
C LEU A 159 -27.49 3.82 -2.17
N ALA A 160 -27.78 5.01 -1.64
CA ALA A 160 -26.97 5.69 -0.63
C ALA A 160 -26.67 4.81 0.60
N GLY A 161 -27.64 3.98 1.03
CA GLY A 161 -27.53 3.12 2.20
C GLY A 161 -27.13 1.66 1.93
N THR A 162 -26.96 1.26 0.66
CA THR A 162 -26.78 -0.16 0.27
C THR A 162 -25.44 -0.76 0.68
N LEU A 163 -24.40 0.07 0.67
CA LEU A 163 -23.05 -0.31 1.06
C LEU A 163 -22.54 0.66 2.12
N PRO A 164 -21.60 0.23 2.99
CA PRO A 164 -21.04 1.09 4.02
C PRO A 164 -20.53 2.41 3.43
N PRO A 165 -20.95 3.57 3.96
CA PRO A 165 -20.62 4.86 3.38
C PRO A 165 -19.11 5.14 3.50
N LEU A 166 -18.57 5.80 2.47
CA LEU A 166 -17.18 6.25 2.44
C LEU A 166 -17.15 7.74 2.10
N LEU A 167 -17.64 8.09 0.91
CA LEU A 167 -17.78 9.49 0.47
C LEU A 167 -19.12 10.11 0.83
N LEU A 168 -20.07 9.33 1.34
CA LEU A 168 -21.33 9.79 1.94
C LEU A 168 -21.28 9.74 3.48
N ALA A 169 -20.11 9.44 4.06
CA ALA A 169 -19.99 9.36 5.51
C ALA A 169 -19.95 10.77 6.11
N PRO A 170 -20.28 10.95 7.41
CA PRO A 170 -20.23 12.26 8.06
C PRO A 170 -18.84 12.91 8.03
N GLU A 171 -17.78 12.12 7.91
CA GLU A 171 -16.39 12.60 7.82
C GLU A 171 -15.98 13.00 6.39
N SER A 172 -16.94 13.08 5.45
CA SER A 172 -16.69 13.40 4.05
C SER A 172 -17.11 14.84 3.75
N ASP A 173 -16.16 15.71 3.47
CA ASP A 173 -16.39 17.13 3.16
C ASP A 173 -17.36 17.30 1.98
N ILE A 174 -17.27 16.45 0.95
CA ILE A 174 -18.19 16.53 -0.19
C ILE A 174 -19.63 16.17 0.18
N ALA A 175 -19.82 15.24 1.13
CA ALA A 175 -21.16 14.89 1.60
C ALA A 175 -21.74 15.99 2.47
N LEU A 176 -20.92 16.57 3.35
CA LEU A 176 -21.30 17.70 4.20
C LEU A 176 -21.65 18.94 3.36
N ALA A 177 -20.83 19.25 2.36
CA ALA A 177 -21.03 20.39 1.47
C ALA A 177 -22.38 20.35 0.72
N PHE A 178 -22.91 19.15 0.47
CA PHE A 178 -24.19 18.96 -0.22
C PHE A 178 -25.33 18.46 0.68
N GLY A 179 -25.09 18.26 1.98
CA GLY A 179 -26.10 17.71 2.89
C GLY A 179 -26.56 16.30 2.52
N LEU A 180 -25.68 15.48 1.92
CA LEU A 180 -25.98 14.11 1.45
C LEU A 180 -25.37 13.03 2.36
N THR A 181 -25.18 13.35 3.64
CA THR A 181 -24.57 12.44 4.61
C THR A 181 -25.50 11.30 4.98
N VAL A 182 -24.94 10.10 5.04
CA VAL A 182 -25.57 8.90 5.59
C VAL A 182 -25.05 8.72 7.00
N ASP A 183 -25.90 9.04 7.98
CA ASP A 183 -25.53 8.99 9.39
C ASP A 183 -25.08 7.60 9.81
N ARG A 184 -23.89 7.56 10.42
CA ARG A 184 -23.27 6.38 11.00
C ARG A 184 -22.47 6.82 12.22
N PRO A 185 -22.29 5.93 13.22
CA PRO A 185 -21.34 6.20 14.30
C PRO A 185 -19.96 6.48 13.70
N PRO A 186 -19.10 7.29 14.36
CA PRO A 186 -17.76 7.58 13.88
C PRO A 186 -16.85 6.35 13.96
N LEU A 187 -15.82 6.32 13.10
CA LEU A 187 -14.86 5.21 13.08
C LEU A 187 -14.17 5.09 14.45
N PRO A 188 -14.18 3.92 15.11
CA PRO A 188 -13.51 3.77 16.38
C PRO A 188 -12.01 4.04 16.21
N VAL A 189 -11.51 5.02 16.97
CA VAL A 189 -10.10 5.36 17.07
C VAL A 189 -9.45 4.32 17.98
N ILE A 190 -8.53 3.51 17.45
CA ILE A 190 -7.88 2.46 18.24
C ILE A 190 -6.71 3.03 19.05
N THR A 191 -6.00 4.01 18.50
CA THR A 191 -4.77 4.54 19.10
C THR A 191 -4.42 5.91 18.52
N SER A 192 -3.43 6.59 19.10
CA SER A 192 -2.93 7.87 18.59
C SER A 192 -2.29 7.71 17.21
N ASN A 193 -2.36 8.76 16.40
CA ASN A 193 -1.76 8.80 15.06
C ASN A 193 -0.26 8.44 15.09
N SER A 194 0.47 8.91 16.10
CA SER A 194 1.90 8.66 16.26
C SER A 194 2.20 7.18 16.56
N LEU A 195 1.39 6.50 17.38
CA LEU A 195 1.58 5.06 17.65
C LEU A 195 1.24 4.22 16.41
N SER A 196 0.19 4.59 15.67
CA SER A 196 -0.14 3.97 14.38
C SER A 196 1.03 4.11 13.40
N LEU A 197 1.65 5.30 13.34
CA LEU A 197 2.86 5.56 12.55
C LEU A 197 4.00 4.63 12.96
N VAL A 198 4.35 4.61 14.23
CA VAL A 198 5.42 3.74 14.75
C VAL A 198 5.17 2.29 14.40
N LEU A 199 3.92 1.81 14.54
CA LEU A 199 3.59 0.43 14.22
C LEU A 199 3.71 0.13 12.71
N VAL A 200 3.26 1.04 11.84
CA VAL A 200 3.43 0.87 10.40
C VAL A 200 4.90 0.88 10.01
N LEU A 201 5.68 1.83 10.52
CA LEU A 201 7.12 1.90 10.24
C LEU A 201 7.86 0.66 10.76
N ALA A 202 7.51 0.16 11.95
CA ALA A 202 8.06 -1.08 12.50
C ALA A 202 7.68 -2.29 11.64
N GLY A 203 6.42 -2.42 11.24
CA GLY A 203 5.97 -3.51 10.36
C GLY A 203 6.62 -3.45 8.97
N MET A 204 6.81 -2.26 8.43
CA MET A 204 7.56 -2.04 7.19
C MET A 204 9.04 -2.45 7.34
N ALA A 205 9.67 -2.09 8.46
CA ALA A 205 11.06 -2.45 8.74
C ALA A 205 11.23 -3.96 8.86
N ILE A 206 10.32 -4.66 9.54
CA ILE A 206 10.30 -6.12 9.62
C ILE A 206 10.15 -6.74 8.23
N ALA A 207 9.19 -6.26 7.44
CA ALA A 207 8.95 -6.76 6.08
C ALA A 207 10.18 -6.54 5.17
N GLU A 208 10.87 -5.41 5.30
CA GLU A 208 12.08 -5.14 4.53
C GLU A 208 13.30 -5.91 5.04
N LEU A 209 13.43 -6.18 6.34
CA LEU A 209 14.48 -7.01 6.92
C LEU A 209 14.42 -8.45 6.38
N VAL A 210 13.21 -9.04 6.41
CA VAL A 210 12.96 -10.37 5.85
C VAL A 210 13.33 -10.41 4.37
N ARG A 211 12.94 -9.38 3.62
CA ARG A 211 13.30 -9.28 2.21
C ARG A 211 14.80 -9.11 2.00
N PHE A 212 15.47 -8.27 2.79
CA PHE A 212 16.90 -8.01 2.64
C PHE A 212 17.72 -9.28 2.89
N ARG A 213 17.35 -10.05 3.91
CA ARG A 213 18.06 -11.28 4.28
C ARG A 213 17.75 -12.46 3.38
N TYR A 214 16.50 -12.65 2.98
CA TYR A 214 16.02 -13.86 2.29
C TYR A 214 15.60 -13.62 0.84
N GLN A 215 15.67 -12.38 0.34
CA GLN A 215 15.22 -11.95 -1.00
C GLN A 215 13.74 -12.23 -1.32
N LEU A 216 12.94 -12.66 -0.35
CA LEU A 216 11.51 -12.93 -0.49
C LEU A 216 10.69 -11.64 -0.57
N ARG A 217 9.71 -11.60 -1.48
CA ARG A 217 8.79 -10.46 -1.63
C ARG A 217 7.59 -10.62 -0.70
N VAL A 218 7.65 -10.00 0.48
CA VAL A 218 6.54 -10.02 1.45
C VAL A 218 5.40 -9.08 1.02
N ALA A 219 4.42 -9.59 0.24
CA ALA A 219 3.09 -9.00 -0.12
C ALA A 219 2.99 -7.53 -0.60
N GLY A 220 4.05 -6.73 -0.51
CA GLY A 220 4.04 -5.26 -0.47
C GLY A 220 4.48 -4.75 0.92
N ILE A 221 5.42 -3.79 0.95
CA ILE A 221 6.06 -3.31 2.19
C ILE A 221 5.06 -2.75 3.22
N ILE A 222 3.98 -2.13 2.74
CA ILE A 222 2.94 -1.54 3.58
C ILE A 222 1.78 -2.48 3.87
N VAL A 223 1.65 -3.57 3.11
CA VAL A 223 0.43 -4.40 3.16
C VAL A 223 0.25 -5.03 4.53
N VAL A 224 1.30 -5.69 5.03
CA VAL A 224 1.25 -6.41 6.30
C VAL A 224 0.84 -5.51 7.48
N PRO A 225 1.54 -4.39 7.78
CA PRO A 225 1.15 -3.54 8.91
C PRO A 225 -0.25 -2.95 8.75
N LEU A 226 -0.66 -2.59 7.53
CA LEU A 226 -1.99 -2.03 7.30
C LEU A 226 -3.11 -3.06 7.46
N VAL A 227 -2.92 -4.29 6.99
CA VAL A 227 -3.88 -5.38 7.23
C VAL A 227 -4.01 -5.66 8.72
N VAL A 228 -2.91 -5.66 9.48
CA VAL A 228 -2.96 -5.81 10.95
C VAL A 228 -3.81 -4.70 11.58
N LEU A 229 -3.53 -3.43 11.27
CA LEU A 229 -4.32 -2.31 11.80
C LEU A 229 -5.80 -2.38 11.42
N ILE A 230 -6.11 -2.78 10.19
CA ILE A 230 -7.49 -2.91 9.71
C ILE A 230 -8.21 -4.04 10.46
N THR A 231 -7.55 -5.19 10.64
CA THR A 231 -8.14 -6.35 11.31
C THR A 231 -8.33 -6.14 12.81
N PHE A 232 -7.51 -5.27 13.42
CA PHE A 232 -7.73 -4.80 14.78
C PHE A 232 -8.98 -3.92 14.89
N ARG A 233 -9.39 -3.19 13.84
CA ARG A 233 -10.67 -2.45 13.85
C ARG A 233 -11.86 -3.38 13.64
N ASN A 234 -11.72 -4.33 12.72
CA ASN A 234 -12.77 -5.29 12.42
C ASN A 234 -12.17 -6.64 11.99
N GLY A 235 -12.35 -7.67 12.83
CA GLY A 235 -11.76 -9.00 12.61
C GLY A 235 -12.28 -9.70 11.35
N MET A 236 -13.50 -9.38 10.89
CA MET A 236 -14.08 -9.96 9.67
C MET A 236 -13.38 -9.47 8.40
N LEU A 237 -12.58 -8.41 8.48
CA LEU A 237 -11.83 -7.92 7.32
C LEU A 237 -10.63 -8.80 6.98
N LEU A 238 -10.13 -9.63 7.91
CA LEU A 238 -9.08 -10.60 7.61
C LEU A 238 -9.55 -11.66 6.59
N PRO A 239 -10.66 -12.38 6.79
CA PRO A 239 -11.16 -13.31 5.78
C PRO A 239 -11.57 -12.62 4.49
N VAL A 240 -12.12 -11.40 4.54
CA VAL A 240 -12.42 -10.63 3.31
C VAL A 240 -11.14 -10.34 2.53
N TRP A 241 -10.06 -9.92 3.19
CA TRP A 241 -8.75 -9.71 2.55
C TRP A 241 -8.20 -11.00 1.92
N MET A 242 -8.29 -12.13 2.64
CA MET A 242 -7.83 -13.42 2.14
C MET A 242 -8.62 -13.84 0.89
N LEU A 243 -9.95 -13.77 0.92
CA LEU A 243 -10.80 -14.14 -0.21
C LEU A 243 -10.59 -13.19 -1.40
N ALA A 244 -10.49 -11.88 -1.15
CA ALA A 244 -10.24 -10.89 -2.20
C ALA A 244 -8.84 -11.04 -2.82
N THR A 245 -7.84 -11.49 -2.04
CA THR A 245 -6.49 -11.82 -2.53
C THR A 245 -6.53 -13.09 -3.39
N VAL A 246 -7.18 -14.16 -2.91
CA VAL A 246 -7.29 -15.43 -3.65
C VAL A 246 -8.04 -15.23 -4.96
N GLY A 247 -9.17 -14.51 -4.94
CA GLY A 247 -9.94 -14.19 -6.14
C GLY A 247 -9.12 -13.39 -7.15
N ALA A 248 -8.48 -12.30 -6.70
CA ALA A 248 -7.63 -11.48 -7.56
C ALA A 248 -6.44 -12.26 -8.12
N TYR A 249 -5.80 -13.13 -7.32
CA TYR A 249 -4.68 -13.95 -7.78
C TYR A 249 -5.12 -14.94 -8.86
N GLY A 250 -6.25 -15.63 -8.66
CA GLY A 250 -6.83 -16.53 -9.66
C GLY A 250 -7.14 -15.81 -10.97
N SER A 251 -7.78 -14.64 -10.91
CA SER A 251 -8.08 -13.83 -12.09
C SER A 251 -6.81 -13.31 -12.78
N ILE A 252 -5.82 -12.87 -12.01
CA ILE A 252 -4.52 -12.46 -12.54
C ILE A 252 -3.86 -13.61 -13.31
N GLN A 253 -3.84 -14.82 -12.75
CA GLN A 253 -3.26 -15.99 -13.44
C GLN A 253 -3.98 -16.30 -14.75
N LEU A 254 -5.32 -16.27 -14.73
CA LEU A 254 -6.13 -16.56 -15.91
C LEU A 254 -5.89 -15.52 -17.01
N VAL A 255 -5.93 -14.23 -16.68
CA VAL A 255 -5.70 -13.15 -17.64
C VAL A 255 -4.27 -13.17 -18.16
N HIS A 256 -3.28 -13.35 -17.28
CA HIS A 256 -1.88 -13.43 -17.68
C HIS A 256 -1.65 -14.60 -18.64
N TRP A 257 -2.21 -15.77 -18.34
CA TRP A 257 -2.09 -16.94 -19.20
C TRP A 257 -2.71 -16.71 -20.60
N TRP A 258 -3.80 -15.95 -20.70
CA TRP A 258 -4.49 -15.69 -21.97
C TRP A 258 -3.90 -14.56 -22.79
N THR A 259 -3.42 -13.51 -22.13
CA THR A 259 -3.10 -12.23 -22.79
C THR A 259 -1.62 -11.86 -22.71
N LEU A 260 -0.84 -12.57 -21.89
CA LEU A 260 0.55 -12.26 -21.56
C LEU A 260 0.74 -10.82 -21.01
N LEU A 261 -0.34 -10.18 -20.55
CA LEU A 261 -0.27 -8.87 -19.89
C LEU A 261 0.64 -8.97 -18.67
N TYR A 262 1.45 -7.93 -18.46
CA TYR A 262 2.42 -7.89 -17.38
C TYR A 262 2.52 -6.51 -16.73
N GLY A 263 3.21 -6.46 -15.60
CA GLY A 263 3.56 -5.21 -14.94
C GLY A 263 2.34 -4.46 -14.38
N ARG A 264 2.30 -3.15 -14.64
CA ARG A 264 1.32 -2.24 -14.02
C ARG A 264 -0.13 -2.49 -14.43
N VAL A 265 -0.38 -3.00 -15.63
CA VAL A 265 -1.74 -3.32 -16.08
C VAL A 265 -2.29 -4.51 -15.28
N LEU A 266 -1.46 -5.52 -15.05
CA LEU A 266 -1.86 -6.69 -14.29
C LEU A 266 -2.09 -6.34 -12.80
N LEU A 267 -1.29 -5.42 -12.25
CA LEU A 267 -1.53 -4.85 -10.91
C LEU A 267 -2.88 -4.13 -10.84
N ALA A 268 -3.18 -3.26 -11.80
CA ALA A 268 -4.45 -2.53 -11.85
C ALA A 268 -5.64 -3.49 -11.97
N PHE A 269 -5.53 -4.49 -12.85
CA PHE A 269 -6.53 -5.54 -13.01
C PHE A 269 -6.76 -6.33 -11.71
N GLY A 270 -5.68 -6.75 -11.02
CA GLY A 270 -5.79 -7.42 -9.73
C GLY A 270 -6.52 -6.58 -8.68
N ILE A 271 -6.28 -5.27 -8.65
CA ILE A 271 -6.95 -4.34 -7.74
C ILE A 271 -8.41 -4.16 -8.10
N ILE A 272 -8.75 -4.07 -9.39
CA ILE A 272 -10.13 -4.05 -9.88
C ILE A 272 -10.89 -5.30 -9.41
N VAL A 273 -10.34 -6.50 -9.64
CA VAL A 273 -10.99 -7.74 -9.22
C VAL A 273 -11.13 -7.82 -7.71
N SER A 274 -10.08 -7.43 -6.97
CA SER A 274 -10.07 -7.50 -5.52
C SER A 274 -11.08 -6.52 -4.90
N ILE A 275 -11.16 -5.27 -5.37
CA ILE A 275 -12.14 -4.30 -4.87
C ILE A 275 -13.58 -4.73 -5.18
N LEU A 276 -13.83 -5.29 -6.37
CA LEU A 276 -15.15 -5.82 -6.73
C LEU A 276 -15.52 -7.02 -5.84
N THR A 277 -14.56 -7.91 -5.56
CA THR A 277 -14.76 -9.03 -4.64
C THR A 277 -15.09 -8.52 -3.24
N THR A 278 -14.35 -7.52 -2.74
CA THR A 278 -14.62 -6.93 -1.43
C THR A 278 -15.98 -6.24 -1.38
N VAL A 279 -16.37 -5.48 -2.40
CA VAL A 279 -17.71 -4.87 -2.48
C VAL A 279 -18.80 -5.93 -2.39
N SER A 280 -18.66 -7.04 -3.12
CA SER A 280 -19.61 -8.15 -3.07
C SER A 280 -19.67 -8.79 -1.67
N LEU A 281 -18.52 -9.05 -1.04
CA LEU A 281 -18.47 -9.68 0.29
C LEU A 281 -19.00 -8.77 1.40
N VAL A 282 -18.78 -7.46 1.31
CA VAL A 282 -19.20 -6.50 2.35
C VAL A 282 -20.73 -6.32 2.39
N SER A 283 -21.45 -6.75 1.35
CA SER A 283 -22.92 -6.81 1.41
C SER A 283 -23.45 -7.83 2.42
N VAL A 284 -22.64 -8.83 2.79
CA VAL A 284 -23.02 -9.90 3.74
C VAL A 284 -22.19 -9.89 5.03
N VAL A 285 -21.09 -9.12 5.09
CA VAL A 285 -20.24 -9.01 6.27
C VAL A 285 -20.63 -7.76 7.07
N PRO A 286 -20.75 -7.84 8.42
CA PRO A 286 -21.13 -6.69 9.25
C PRO A 286 -19.98 -5.66 9.32
N VAL A 287 -19.96 -4.74 8.36
CA VAL A 287 -19.01 -3.64 8.29
C VAL A 287 -19.77 -2.31 8.31
N ILE A 288 -19.44 -1.44 9.25
CA ILE A 288 -20.16 -0.18 9.46
C ILE A 288 -19.59 0.93 8.57
N HIS A 289 -18.27 0.93 8.34
CA HIS A 289 -17.56 1.99 7.62
C HIS A 289 -17.00 1.49 6.30
N GLY A 290 -17.19 2.26 5.22
CA GLY A 290 -16.71 1.89 3.89
C GLY A 290 -15.20 2.05 3.70
N VAL A 291 -14.51 2.74 4.60
CA VAL A 291 -13.06 3.02 4.47
C VAL A 291 -12.21 1.76 4.55
N LEU A 292 -12.39 0.99 5.62
CA LEU A 292 -11.62 -0.21 5.90
C LEU A 292 -11.78 -1.27 4.79
N PRO A 293 -12.99 -1.68 4.39
CA PRO A 293 -13.16 -2.64 3.31
C PRO A 293 -12.65 -2.11 1.97
N PHE A 294 -12.77 -0.80 1.69
CA PHE A 294 -12.20 -0.23 0.47
C PHE A 294 -10.68 -0.47 0.39
N PHE A 295 -9.95 -0.22 1.49
CA PHE A 295 -8.52 -0.50 1.53
C PHE A 295 -8.19 -1.98 1.60
N VAL A 296 -9.02 -2.81 2.22
CA VAL A 296 -8.87 -4.28 2.19
C VAL A 296 -8.86 -4.79 0.75
N GLY A 297 -9.80 -4.34 -0.09
CA GLY A 297 -9.82 -4.71 -1.50
C GLY A 297 -8.59 -4.22 -2.25
N LEU A 298 -8.16 -2.98 -2.00
CA LEU A 298 -6.93 -2.46 -2.62
C LEU A 298 -5.70 -3.29 -2.25
N LEU A 299 -5.51 -3.54 -0.95
CA LEU A 299 -4.40 -4.31 -0.43
C LEU A 299 -4.47 -5.77 -0.90
N GLY A 300 -5.67 -6.36 -1.01
CA GLY A 300 -5.85 -7.71 -1.54
C GLY A 300 -5.35 -7.85 -2.99
N GLY A 301 -5.66 -6.87 -3.84
CA GLY A 301 -5.18 -6.85 -5.22
C GLY A 301 -3.66 -6.65 -5.33
N VAL A 302 -3.10 -5.77 -4.48
CA VAL A 302 -1.64 -5.58 -4.37
C VAL A 302 -0.95 -6.86 -3.90
N THR A 303 -1.48 -7.54 -2.87
CA THR A 303 -0.96 -8.83 -2.39
C THR A 303 -0.99 -9.87 -3.50
N ALA A 304 -2.13 -10.01 -4.18
CA ALA A 304 -2.32 -10.98 -5.25
C ALA A 304 -1.31 -10.79 -6.38
N TYR A 305 -1.13 -9.54 -6.83
CA TYR A 305 -0.11 -9.20 -7.81
C TYR A 305 1.29 -9.55 -7.30
N ASN A 306 1.63 -9.15 -6.07
CA ASN A 306 2.97 -9.40 -5.52
C ASN A 306 3.30 -10.89 -5.39
N ILE A 307 2.32 -11.75 -5.05
CA ILE A 307 2.49 -13.21 -5.05
C ILE A 307 2.63 -13.75 -6.48
N HIS A 308 1.89 -13.19 -7.44
CA HIS A 308 1.96 -13.62 -8.84
C HIS A 308 3.35 -13.42 -9.46
N VAL A 309 3.99 -12.28 -9.22
CA VAL A 309 5.34 -11.98 -9.76
C VAL A 309 6.46 -12.82 -9.13
N VAL A 310 6.19 -13.53 -8.02
CA VAL A 310 7.17 -14.42 -7.39
C VAL A 310 7.27 -15.73 -8.20
N PRO A 311 8.49 -16.26 -8.42
CA PRO A 311 8.69 -17.55 -9.09
C PRO A 311 7.85 -18.67 -8.45
N PRO A 312 7.23 -19.57 -9.24
CA PRO A 312 6.32 -20.58 -8.70
C PRO A 312 6.90 -21.42 -7.55
N ARG A 313 8.20 -21.72 -7.57
CA ARG A 313 8.90 -22.48 -6.52
C ARG A 313 9.03 -21.72 -5.19
N GLU A 314 9.08 -20.39 -5.23
CA GLU A 314 9.25 -19.53 -4.05
C GLU A 314 7.91 -19.04 -3.47
N ARG A 315 6.80 -19.19 -4.21
CA ARG A 315 5.46 -18.79 -3.76
C ARG A 315 5.03 -19.41 -2.42
N PRO A 316 5.16 -20.73 -2.17
CA PRO A 316 4.73 -21.30 -0.89
C PRO A 316 5.56 -20.74 0.27
N ALA A 317 6.87 -20.56 0.08
CA ALA A 317 7.72 -19.94 1.08
C ALA A 317 7.32 -18.49 1.36
N THR A 318 7.03 -17.73 0.30
CA THR A 318 6.56 -16.34 0.39
C THR A 318 5.24 -16.25 1.16
N ILE A 319 4.27 -17.13 0.89
CA ILE A 319 2.98 -17.17 1.59
C ILE A 319 3.17 -17.49 3.06
N ALA A 320 3.98 -18.49 3.39
CA ALA A 320 4.29 -18.85 4.78
C ALA A 320 4.93 -17.69 5.54
N VAL A 321 5.88 -16.99 4.90
CA VAL A 321 6.58 -15.84 5.49
C VAL A 321 5.65 -14.63 5.62
N ILE A 322 4.75 -14.37 4.67
CA ILE A 322 3.71 -13.33 4.80
C ILE A 322 2.82 -13.64 6.02
N ALA A 323 2.35 -14.88 6.15
CA ALA A 323 1.51 -15.29 7.27
C ALA A 323 2.24 -15.16 8.61
N GLY A 324 3.49 -15.63 8.69
CA GLY A 324 4.34 -15.46 9.88
C GLY A 324 4.55 -13.99 10.23
N THR A 325 4.90 -13.16 9.24
CA THR A 325 5.12 -11.72 9.44
C THR A 325 3.84 -11.03 9.91
N LEU A 326 2.69 -11.38 9.34
CA LEU A 326 1.39 -10.85 9.77
C LEU A 326 1.09 -11.20 11.22
N VAL A 327 1.33 -12.44 11.64
CA VAL A 327 1.14 -12.86 13.04
C VAL A 327 2.14 -12.16 13.96
N THR A 328 3.41 -12.05 13.58
CA THR A 328 4.44 -11.36 14.38
C THR A 328 4.11 -9.87 14.55
N VAL A 329 3.77 -9.16 13.47
CA VAL A 329 3.37 -7.76 13.52
C VAL A 329 2.07 -7.59 14.31
N GLY A 330 1.11 -8.50 14.14
CA GLY A 330 -0.12 -8.54 14.94
C GLY A 330 0.14 -8.73 16.43
N PHE A 331 1.06 -9.63 16.80
CA PHE A 331 1.44 -9.84 18.18
C PHE A 331 2.08 -8.57 18.78
N ILE A 332 3.04 -7.97 18.08
CA ILE A 332 3.68 -6.70 18.51
C ILE A 332 2.63 -5.60 18.65
N ALA A 333 1.74 -5.45 17.67
CA ALA A 333 0.65 -4.48 17.69
C ALA A 333 -0.25 -4.69 18.92
N ARG A 334 -0.58 -5.94 19.25
CA ARG A 334 -1.45 -6.27 20.39
C ARG A 334 -0.83 -5.94 21.74
N LEU A 335 0.50 -5.96 21.86
CA LEU A 335 1.22 -5.53 23.06
C LEU A 335 1.14 -4.02 23.28
N LEU A 336 0.96 -3.24 22.21
CA LEU A 336 0.95 -1.78 22.25
C LEU A 336 -0.48 -1.19 22.20
N VAL A 337 -1.43 -1.94 21.65
CA VAL A 337 -2.77 -1.47 21.31
C VAL A 337 -3.84 -2.47 21.76
N THR A 338 -4.88 -1.97 22.40
CA THR A 338 -6.10 -2.72 22.73
C THR A 338 -7.14 -2.58 21.61
N PRO A 339 -7.49 -3.67 20.90
CA PRO A 339 -8.50 -3.63 19.84
C PRO A 339 -9.91 -3.30 20.37
N PRO A 340 -10.77 -2.58 19.61
CA PRO A 340 -12.19 -2.43 19.92
C PRO A 340 -12.92 -3.78 19.88
N PRO A 341 -14.15 -3.89 20.43
CA PRO A 341 -14.90 -5.14 20.51
C PRO A 341 -15.14 -5.88 19.18
N THR A 342 -15.17 -5.15 18.07
CA THR A 342 -15.31 -5.70 16.71
C THR A 342 -14.00 -6.22 16.12
N GLY A 343 -12.88 -5.90 16.76
CA GLY A 343 -11.53 -6.20 16.33
C GLY A 343 -11.11 -7.64 16.54
N LEU A 344 -10.08 -8.05 15.81
CA LEU A 344 -9.37 -9.30 16.08
C LEU A 344 -8.54 -9.15 17.37
N LEU A 345 -8.39 -10.24 18.13
CA LEU A 345 -7.56 -10.32 19.35
C LEU A 345 -8.02 -9.39 20.49
N THR A 346 -9.32 -9.10 20.59
CA THR A 346 -9.90 -8.41 21.76
C THR A 346 -9.56 -9.18 23.04
N GLU A 347 -9.97 -10.44 23.08
CA GLU A 347 -9.57 -11.43 24.07
C GLU A 347 -8.62 -12.43 23.42
N VAL A 348 -7.42 -12.53 23.95
CA VAL A 348 -6.41 -13.47 23.45
C VAL A 348 -6.68 -14.84 24.08
N THR A 349 -7.22 -15.76 23.28
CA THR A 349 -7.47 -17.12 23.75
C THR A 349 -6.23 -18.00 23.58
N VAL A 350 -6.14 -19.08 24.38
CA VAL A 350 -5.04 -20.07 24.25
C VAL A 350 -4.99 -20.66 22.84
N GLN A 351 -6.15 -20.87 22.20
CA GLN A 351 -6.25 -21.38 20.83
C GLN A 351 -5.63 -20.41 19.81
N GLN A 352 -5.87 -19.10 19.96
CA GLN A 352 -5.26 -18.10 19.09
C GLN A 352 -3.74 -18.03 19.26
N LEU A 353 -3.24 -18.16 20.49
CA LEU A 353 -1.81 -18.24 20.77
C LEU A 353 -1.18 -19.48 20.14
N GLN A 354 -1.82 -20.65 20.28
CA GLN A 354 -1.36 -21.90 19.65
C GLN A 354 -1.34 -21.79 18.13
N LEU A 355 -2.41 -21.27 17.52
CA LEU A 355 -2.49 -21.08 16.07
C LEU A 355 -1.41 -20.10 15.59
N GLY A 356 -1.26 -18.97 16.27
CA GLY A 356 -0.22 -17.98 15.97
C GLY A 356 1.19 -18.58 16.08
N ALA A 357 1.45 -19.34 17.14
CA ALA A 357 2.73 -20.03 17.33
C ALA A 357 3.00 -21.03 16.20
N VAL A 358 2.01 -21.83 15.79
CA VAL A 358 2.16 -22.76 14.67
C VAL A 358 2.48 -22.02 13.37
N ILE A 359 1.77 -20.93 13.06
CA ILE A 359 2.02 -20.14 11.84
C ILE A 359 3.44 -19.55 11.85
N VAL A 360 3.88 -18.99 12.98
CA VAL A 360 5.23 -18.43 13.12
C VAL A 360 6.29 -19.52 13.02
N LEU A 361 6.11 -20.66 13.67
CA LEU A 361 7.05 -21.79 13.59
C LEU A 361 7.18 -22.33 12.17
N LEU A 362 6.08 -22.42 11.42
CA LEU A 362 6.11 -22.80 10.00
C LEU A 362 6.90 -21.79 9.16
N ALA A 363 6.68 -20.48 9.39
CA ALA A 363 7.45 -19.44 8.72
C ALA A 363 8.95 -19.53 9.05
N LEU A 364 9.29 -19.72 10.33
CA LEU A 364 10.68 -19.89 10.77
C LEU A 364 11.33 -21.15 10.21
N ALA A 365 10.60 -22.27 10.13
CA ALA A 365 11.10 -23.50 9.52
C ALA A 365 11.42 -23.30 8.02
N VAL A 366 10.57 -22.57 7.30
CA VAL A 366 10.82 -22.18 5.91
C VAL A 366 12.08 -21.31 5.80
N LEU A 367 12.21 -20.29 6.66
CA LEU A 367 13.39 -19.41 6.67
C LEU A 367 14.68 -20.17 7.01
N ALA A 368 14.64 -21.07 7.99
CA ALA A 368 15.78 -21.91 8.36
C ALA A 368 16.20 -22.86 7.22
N ASN A 369 15.24 -23.38 6.45
CA ASN A 369 15.54 -24.17 5.27
C ASN A 369 16.20 -23.34 4.16
N LEU A 370 15.75 -22.10 3.94
CA LEU A 370 16.38 -21.18 2.98
C LEU A 370 17.82 -20.86 3.39
N GLU A 371 18.06 -20.66 4.69
CA GLU A 371 19.40 -20.38 5.22
C GLU A 371 20.36 -21.57 5.09
N ARG A 372 19.84 -22.81 5.13
CA ARG A 372 20.65 -24.03 4.91
C ARG A 372 21.06 -24.25 3.46
N ILE A 373 20.28 -23.72 2.50
CA ILE A 373 20.54 -23.89 1.06
C ILE A 373 21.57 -22.86 0.57
N GLU A 374 21.75 -21.76 1.30
CA GLU A 374 22.72 -20.73 0.97
C GLU A 374 24.14 -21.29 1.21
N PRO A 375 25.01 -21.37 0.18
CA PRO A 375 26.37 -21.85 0.37
C PRO A 375 27.08 -20.92 1.36
N PRO A 376 27.88 -21.47 2.30
CA PRO A 376 28.68 -20.63 3.18
C PRO A 376 29.51 -19.71 2.29
N GLN A 377 29.46 -18.40 2.53
CA GLN A 377 30.37 -17.46 1.90
C GLN A 377 31.77 -17.95 2.23
N SER A 378 32.40 -18.67 1.30
CA SER A 378 33.81 -19.00 1.41
C SER A 378 34.50 -17.65 1.48
N VAL A 379 35.05 -17.34 2.65
CA VAL A 379 36.02 -16.27 2.83
C VAL A 379 37.00 -16.44 1.70
N SER A 380 36.93 -15.56 0.70
CA SER A 380 37.97 -15.45 -0.30
C SER A 380 39.19 -14.98 0.47
N ASN A 381 40.01 -15.93 0.94
CA ASN A 381 41.33 -15.63 1.46
C ASN A 381 42.05 -14.86 0.35
N PRO A 382 42.44 -13.59 0.55
CA PRO A 382 43.16 -12.81 -0.46
C PRO A 382 44.64 -13.24 -0.58
N THR A 383 44.96 -14.49 -0.28
CA THR A 383 46.34 -14.99 -0.17
C THR A 383 46.63 -16.08 -1.20
N GLU A 384 46.06 -15.97 -2.40
CA GLU A 384 46.74 -16.51 -3.57
C GLU A 384 47.54 -15.37 -4.20
N PRO A 385 48.88 -15.38 -4.10
CA PRO A 385 49.70 -14.39 -4.78
C PRO A 385 49.46 -14.53 -6.29
N MET A 386 49.21 -13.39 -6.94
CA MET A 386 49.23 -13.31 -8.39
C MET A 386 50.64 -13.68 -8.86
N ASP A 387 50.80 -14.91 -9.32
CA ASP A 387 52.01 -15.33 -10.03
C ASP A 387 52.14 -14.46 -11.28
N HIS A 388 53.25 -13.73 -11.31
CA HIS A 388 53.74 -12.97 -12.44
C HIS A 388 53.85 -13.87 -13.67
N CYS A 389 53.00 -13.65 -14.67
CA CYS A 389 53.31 -14.02 -16.04
C CYS A 389 53.84 -12.78 -16.77
N GLN A 390 55.14 -12.52 -16.59
CA GLN A 390 55.96 -11.73 -17.50
C GLN A 390 56.57 -12.66 -18.55
N ALA A 391 56.20 -12.48 -19.81
CA ALA A 391 56.99 -12.68 -21.03
C ALA A 391 56.07 -12.23 -22.18
N GLY A 392 56.35 -11.23 -23.02
CA GLY A 392 57.64 -10.78 -23.51
C GLY A 392 57.99 -11.56 -24.77
N GLU A 393 57.40 -11.21 -25.91
CA GLU A 393 58.05 -11.38 -27.22
C GLU A 393 57.43 -10.46 -28.28
N GLU A 394 58.30 -9.57 -28.80
CA GLU A 394 58.16 -8.80 -30.03
C GLU A 394 58.01 -9.75 -31.23
N VAL A 395 57.11 -9.44 -32.17
CA VAL A 395 57.36 -9.69 -33.59
C VAL A 395 56.74 -8.56 -34.41
N THR A 396 57.63 -7.83 -35.07
CA THR A 396 57.40 -6.96 -36.24
C THR A 396 56.94 -7.77 -37.44
N ASP A 397 55.88 -7.32 -38.12
CA ASP A 397 55.87 -7.00 -39.56
C ASP A 397 54.56 -6.29 -39.95
#